data_AF-A0A9W6P012-F1
#
_entry.id   AF-A0A9W6P012-F1
#
_cell.length_a   1.000
_cell.length_b   1.000
_cell.length_c   1.000
_cell.angle_alpha   90.00
_cell.angle_beta   90.00
_cell.angle_gamma   90.00
#
_symmetry.space_group_name_H-M   'P 1'
#
loop_
_entity.id
_entity.type
_entity.pdbx_description
1 polymer ?
#
loop_
_entity_poly.entity_id
_entity_poly.type
_entity_poly.pdbx_seq_one_letter_code
_entity_poly.pdbx_strand_id
1 'polypeptide(L)'
;MHPYERRRHAALRADQEIIGRAAAWLRHDAVQAGYAGLTHPEYAFGLASLLDEIALRAAEDEHLRTHAVRICRTMLGDRMDMPTTRRTRRR
;
A
#
# COMPACT_ATOMS: atom_id res chain seq x y z
N MET A 1 25.30 -3.62 15.67
CA MET A 1 23.86 -3.66 15.35
C MET A 1 23.27 -4.96 15.88
N HIS A 2 22.36 -4.86 16.84
CA HIS A 2 21.74 -6.00 17.52
C HIS A 2 20.81 -6.76 16.54
N PRO A 3 20.68 -8.10 16.62
CA PRO A 3 19.78 -8.88 15.72
C PRO A 3 18.31 -8.44 15.75
N TYR A 4 17.86 -7.78 16.83
CA TYR A 4 16.54 -7.15 16.90
C TYR A 4 16.42 -5.93 15.98
N GLU A 5 17.41 -5.04 16.00
CA GLU A 5 17.43 -3.84 15.14
C GLU A 5 17.43 -4.23 13.67
N ARG A 6 18.20 -5.26 13.30
CA ARG A 6 18.22 -5.78 11.92
C ARG A 6 16.84 -6.25 11.46
N ARG A 7 16.11 -6.98 12.31
CA ARG A 7 14.74 -7.42 12.02
C ARG A 7 13.79 -6.25 11.88
N ARG A 8 13.88 -5.25 12.75
CA ARG A 8 13.04 -4.04 12.68
C ARG A 8 13.30 -3.23 11.40
N HIS A 9 14.56 -3.05 11.02
CA HIS A 9 14.92 -2.37 9.76
C HIS A 9 14.46 -3.15 8.53
N ALA A 10 14.59 -4.48 8.53
CA ALA A 10 14.09 -5.32 7.44
C ALA A 10 12.57 -5.24 7.30
N ALA A 11 11.83 -5.28 8.42
CA ALA A 11 10.37 -5.12 8.42
C ALA A 11 9.96 -3.75 7.88
N LEU A 12 10.61 -2.68 8.33
CA LEU A 12 10.36 -1.33 7.82
C LEU A 12 10.60 -1.23 6.32
N ARG A 13 11.70 -1.80 5.80
CA ARG A 13 11.97 -1.82 4.35
C ARG A 13 10.91 -2.58 3.57
N ALA A 14 10.49 -3.74 4.08
CA ALA A 14 9.43 -4.52 3.44
C ALA A 14 8.11 -3.74 3.38
N ASP A 15 7.76 -3.01 4.44
CA ASP A 15 6.58 -2.14 4.46
C ASP A 15 6.69 -1.01 3.41
N GLN A 16 7.87 -0.36 3.32
CA GLN A 16 8.15 0.67 2.31
C GLN A 16 8.03 0.12 0.88
N GLU A 17 8.54 -1.08 0.63
CA GLU A 17 8.44 -1.75 -0.67
C GLU A 17 7.00 -2.05 -1.06
N ILE A 18 6.14 -2.49 -0.13
CA ILE A 18 4.72 -2.73 -0.40
C ILE A 18 4.03 -1.42 -0.80
N ILE A 19 4.28 -0.34 -0.06
CA ILE A 19 3.69 0.98 -0.36
C ILE A 19 4.17 1.49 -1.73
N GLY A 20 5.47 1.42 -1.99
CA GLY A 20 6.05 1.83 -3.28
C GLY A 20 5.54 1.00 -4.46
N ARG A 21 5.33 -0.30 -4.28
CA ARG A 21 4.71 -1.16 -5.30
C ARG A 21 3.27 -0.74 -5.61
N ALA A 22 2.48 -0.38 -4.60
CA ALA A 22 1.11 0.10 -4.82
C ALA A 22 1.09 1.44 -5.56
N ALA A 23 2.02 2.35 -5.24
CA ALA A 23 2.18 3.61 -5.96
C ALA A 23 2.57 3.38 -7.43
N ALA A 24 3.52 2.49 -7.70
CA ALA A 24 3.91 2.11 -9.06
C ALA A 24 2.74 1.47 -9.84
N TRP A 25 1.96 0.61 -9.18
CA TRP A 25 0.76 0.01 -9.77
C TRP A 25 -0.28 1.05 -10.17
N LEU A 26 -0.58 2.04 -9.31
CA LEU A 26 -1.50 3.14 -9.64
C LEU A 26 -1.07 3.92 -10.88
N ARG A 27 0.23 4.24 -10.98
CA ARG A 27 0.76 4.96 -12.14
C ARG A 27 0.64 4.13 -13.41
N HIS A 28 0.96 2.84 -13.32
CA HIS A 28 0.83 1.94 -14.45
C HIS A 28 -0.62 1.81 -14.92
N ASP A 29 -1.55 1.57 -14.00
CA ASP A 29 -2.98 1.47 -14.28
C ASP A 29 -3.52 2.76 -14.90
N ALA A 30 -3.14 3.93 -14.38
CA ALA A 30 -3.53 5.23 -14.92
C ALA A 30 -3.04 5.45 -16.36
N VAL A 31 -1.82 5.03 -16.66
CA VAL A 31 -1.26 5.09 -18.02
C VAL A 31 -2.07 4.18 -18.95
N GLN A 32 -2.39 2.95 -18.53
CA GLN A 32 -3.22 2.04 -19.34
C GLN A 32 -4.65 2.58 -19.53
N ALA A 33 -5.25 3.14 -18.49
CA ALA A 33 -6.58 3.75 -18.55
C ALA A 33 -6.62 4.97 -19.49
N GLY A 34 -5.54 5.77 -19.51
CA GLY A 34 -5.38 6.86 -20.46
C GLY A 34 -5.37 6.39 -21.91
N TYR A 35 -4.69 5.27 -22.21
CA TYR A 35 -4.77 4.64 -23.52
C TYR A 35 -6.16 4.09 -23.85
N ALA A 36 -6.96 3.71 -22.84
CA ALA A 36 -8.35 3.28 -22.99
C ALA A 36 -9.37 4.44 -23.08
N GLY A 37 -8.92 5.70 -23.05
CA GLY A 37 -9.78 6.88 -23.19
C GLY A 37 -10.49 7.33 -21.90
N LEU A 38 -10.05 6.87 -20.72
CA LEU A 38 -10.57 7.31 -19.42
C LEU A 38 -9.96 8.65 -18.98
N THR A 39 -10.78 9.50 -18.36
CA THR A 39 -10.60 10.96 -18.40
C THR A 39 -9.84 11.59 -17.24
N HIS A 40 -9.41 10.82 -16.22
CA HIS A 40 -8.85 11.41 -14.98
C HIS A 40 -7.62 10.70 -14.39
N PRO A 41 -6.52 10.55 -15.15
CA PRO A 41 -5.28 9.94 -14.63
C PRO A 41 -4.66 10.72 -13.46
N GLU A 42 -4.93 12.03 -13.34
CA GLU A 42 -4.39 12.91 -12.31
C GLU A 42 -4.67 12.42 -10.88
N TYR A 43 -5.83 11.78 -10.63
CA TYR A 43 -6.15 11.27 -9.30
C TYR A 43 -5.26 10.08 -8.92
N ALA A 44 -4.98 9.19 -9.86
CA ALA A 44 -4.11 8.05 -9.63
C ALA A 44 -2.64 8.49 -9.44
N PHE A 45 -2.17 9.46 -10.22
CA PHE A 45 -0.85 10.06 -10.01
C PHE A 45 -0.75 10.80 -8.67
N GLY A 46 -1.77 11.59 -8.31
CA GLY A 46 -1.83 12.29 -7.03
C GLY A 46 -1.79 11.33 -5.84
N LEU A 47 -2.61 10.27 -5.89
CA LEU A 47 -2.60 9.23 -4.86
C LEU A 47 -1.26 8.49 -4.79
N ALA A 48 -0.65 8.17 -5.93
CA ALA A 48 0.67 7.55 -5.96
C ALA A 48 1.75 8.43 -5.31
N SER A 49 1.71 9.74 -5.52
CA SER A 49 2.63 10.68 -4.85
C SER A 49 2.43 10.72 -3.35
N LEU A 50 1.19 10.68 -2.86
CA LEU A 50 0.91 10.58 -1.42
C LEU A 50 1.45 9.28 -0.82
N LEU A 51 1.34 8.15 -1.54
CA LEU A 51 1.90 6.88 -1.09
C LEU A 51 3.43 6.92 -1.02
N ASP A 52 4.11 7.56 -1.98
CA ASP A 52 5.57 7.71 -1.93
C ASP A 52 6.02 8.54 -0.72
N GLU A 53 5.31 9.63 -0.40
CA GLU A 53 5.59 10.41 0.82
C GLU A 53 5.39 9.58 2.09
N ILE A 54 4.35 8.75 2.14
CA ILE A 54 4.12 7.84 3.27
C ILE A 54 5.25 6.80 3.36
N ALA A 55 5.73 6.27 2.24
CA ALA A 55 6.85 5.31 2.23
C ALA A 55 8.16 5.96 2.74
N LEU A 56 8.46 7.18 2.29
CA LEU A 56 9.63 7.94 2.75
C LEU A 56 9.60 8.17 4.26
N ARG A 57 8.42 8.49 4.80
CA ARG A 57 8.20 8.80 6.22
C ARG A 57 7.75 7.61 7.05
N ALA A 58 7.79 6.40 6.51
CA ALA A 58 7.24 5.21 7.14
C ALA A 58 7.84 4.90 8.52
N ALA A 59 9.05 5.38 8.82
CA ALA A 59 9.70 5.21 10.12
C ALA A 59 9.09 6.06 11.25
N GLU A 60 8.42 7.16 10.89
CA GLU A 60 7.98 8.20 11.82
C GLU A 60 6.69 7.81 12.56
N ASP A 61 5.77 7.12 11.88
CA ASP A 61 4.48 6.71 12.42
C ASP A 61 4.17 5.25 12.07
N GLU A 62 4.21 4.39 13.08
CA GLU A 62 3.90 2.98 12.95
C GLU A 62 2.43 2.70 12.65
N HIS A 63 1.50 3.46 13.23
CA HIS A 63 0.07 3.26 12.99
C HIS A 63 -0.31 3.63 11.57
N LEU A 64 0.21 4.76 11.07
CA LEU A 64 0.04 5.17 9.69
C LEU A 64 0.66 4.15 8.72
N ARG A 65 1.89 3.70 8.99
CA ARG A 65 2.58 2.68 8.19
C ARG A 65 1.76 1.39 8.12
N THR A 66 1.34 0.84 9.25
CA THR A 66 0.55 -0.40 9.29
C THR A 66 -0.78 -0.25 8.55
N HIS A 67 -1.46 0.89 8.69
CA HIS A 67 -2.70 1.15 7.98
C HIS A 67 -2.47 1.25 6.46
N ALA A 68 -1.47 2.01 6.03
CA ALA A 68 -1.10 2.17 4.64
C ALA A 68 -0.74 0.82 3.99
N VAL A 69 0.11 0.01 4.64
CA VAL A 69 0.47 -1.34 4.16
C VAL A 69 -0.77 -2.20 3.96
N ARG A 70 -1.72 -2.20 4.90
CA ARG A 70 -2.96 -2.98 4.78
C ARG A 70 -3.80 -2.55 3.56
N ILE A 71 -3.92 -1.24 3.33
CA ILE A 71 -4.64 -0.72 2.16
C ILE A 71 -3.89 -1.07 0.86
N CYS A 72 -2.58 -0.86 0.81
CA CYS A 72 -1.74 -1.19 -0.34
C CYS A 72 -1.78 -2.68 -0.69
N ARG A 73 -1.74 -3.58 0.31
CA ARG A 73 -1.94 -5.03 0.09
C ARG A 73 -3.29 -5.33 -0.54
N THR A 74 -4.35 -4.69 -0.03
CA THR A 74 -5.70 -4.85 -0.59
C THR A 74 -5.78 -4.38 -2.03
N MET A 75 -5.16 -3.23 -2.36
CA MET A 75 -5.08 -2.70 -3.73
C MET A 75 -4.32 -3.64 -4.67
N LEU A 76 -3.23 -4.23 -4.20
CA LEU A 76 -2.42 -5.19 -4.95
C LEU A 76 -3.05 -6.59 -5.05
N GLY A 77 -4.25 -6.79 -4.47
CA GLY A 77 -4.95 -8.08 -4.48
C GLY A 77 -4.39 -9.11 -3.50
N ASP A 78 -3.49 -8.70 -2.60
CA ASP A 78 -2.86 -9.58 -1.62
C ASP A 78 -3.77 -9.72 -0.38
N ARG A 79 -4.71 -10.67 -0.45
CA ARG A 79 -5.79 -10.86 0.54
C ARG A 79 -5.37 -11.63 1.81
N MET A 80 -4.08 -11.66 2.16
CA MET A 80 -3.62 -12.43 3.32
C MET A 80 -4.11 -11.88 4.69
N ASP A 81 -4.54 -10.61 4.77
CA ASP A 81 -4.95 -9.96 6.04
C ASP A 81 -6.41 -9.46 6.05
N MET A 82 -7.32 -10.10 5.31
CA MET A 82 -8.74 -9.80 5.45
C MET A 82 -9.33 -10.69 6.56
N PRO A 83 -9.71 -10.16 7.74
CA PRO A 83 -10.60 -10.91 8.62
C PRO A 83 -11.89 -11.09 7.84
N THR A 84 -12.09 -12.28 7.27
CA THR A 84 -13.32 -12.65 6.58
C THR A 84 -14.46 -12.33 7.52
N THR A 85 -15.26 -11.34 7.14
CA THR A 85 -16.47 -10.92 7.84
C THR A 85 -17.21 -12.17 8.31
N ARG A 86 -17.23 -12.39 9.63
CA ARG A 86 -17.90 -13.54 10.26
C ARG A 86 -19.38 -13.40 9.93
N ARG A 87 -19.84 -14.05 8.84
CA ARG A 87 -21.26 -14.18 8.50
C ARG A 87 -21.95 -14.86 9.67
N THR A 88 -22.55 -14.07 10.55
CA THR A 88 -23.46 -14.57 11.57
C THR A 88 -24.70 -15.11 10.85
N ARG A 89 -24.78 -16.44 10.72
CA ARG A 89 -26.02 -17.12 10.35
C ARG A 89 -27.06 -16.77 11.43
N ARG A 90 -27.98 -15.86 11.13
CA ARG A 90 -29.22 -15.73 11.90
C ARG A 90 -30.05 -16.99 11.62
N ARG A 91 -30.39 -17.71 12.69
CA ARG A 91 -31.43 -18.73 12.72
C ARG A 91 -32.80 -18.08 12.65
#